data_AF-A0A497R6V3-F1
#
_entry.id   AF-A0A497R6V3-F1
#
_cell.length_a   1.000
_cell.length_b   1.000
_cell.length_c   1.000
_cell.angle_alpha   90.00
_cell.angle_beta   90.00
_cell.angle_gamma   90.00
#
_symmetry.space_group_name_H-M   'P 1'
#
loop_
_entity.id
_entity.type
_entity.pdbx_description
1 polymer ?
#
loop_
_entity_poly.entity_id
_entity_poly.type
_entity_poly.pdbx_seq_one_letter_code
_entity_poly.pdbx_strand_id
1 'polypeptide(L)'
;MAEMQPPNIDEIKRQSIVRFLAEMQDLKAKVELEFASRFDEQKNNFLAVSKSSYTPQEIGDIFDRIKNLELELMKQILTDTSGNGSKILGNTLSSALTGNLTFSGEATARIAELEQENNRLKAQLIEKEKEFDAEKARIAEKGEGQIEELNRLQELVDEQKRTIEMYEKQVMEHGEALAQQRIEIEELQGQIGELSQEKEQVETLLKEKEETLQEQEKEITALKEQLTAMEKRLSEVSAVSTEKHDAEIARLEETLKIERARADDLAVKLKEATSAVENYKKALSQKDVEIDKLRKTITETKAEIASAETEKEAKIRELLDEKKAKEHELNDIKNSLERAEHKIDALTGELTEKQQLIDEQANEISKLKKQLAEVEDSLSSEKASQESRLQDLLREKTKSEEEINDLNKKIRDLQTTLEEKEKTLTEVTKMQDVIEKDRDALQEERDKTLVQLENLRKEVEELKAQAEQKDTLVKNLTKSLQSIPKFRLFLAIQDIGGDISINDLAKIVGQSPDIVEHIVNDLKKDGLVKVNKKENKLFVSKV
;
A
#
# COMPACT_ATOMS: atom_id res chain seq x y z
N MET A 1 -75.00 178.96 147.49
CA MET A 1 -76.14 178.37 148.20
C MET A 1 -76.87 177.45 147.24
N ALA A 2 -76.71 176.14 147.40
CA ALA A 2 -77.65 175.12 146.94
C ALA A 2 -77.58 174.06 148.03
N GLU A 3 -78.70 173.88 148.74
CA GLU A 3 -78.79 173.12 149.99
C GLU A 3 -78.29 171.68 149.79
N MET A 4 -77.17 171.37 150.44
CA MET A 4 -76.68 170.01 150.61
C MET A 4 -77.63 169.27 151.54
N GLN A 5 -78.43 168.36 151.01
CA GLN A 5 -79.13 167.35 151.79
C GLN A 5 -78.12 166.36 152.39
N PRO A 6 -78.20 166.03 153.68
CA PRO A 6 -77.38 165.00 154.30
C PRO A 6 -77.76 163.62 153.75
N PRO A 7 -76.79 162.68 153.66
CA PRO A 7 -76.89 161.53 152.79
C PRO A 7 -77.88 160.48 153.32
N ASN A 8 -78.68 159.94 152.41
CA ASN A 8 -79.56 158.81 152.70
C ASN A 8 -78.70 157.56 152.98
N ILE A 9 -78.76 157.07 154.22
CA ILE A 9 -77.96 155.93 154.72
C ILE A 9 -78.21 154.67 153.88
N ASP A 10 -79.41 154.50 153.34
CA ASP A 10 -79.74 153.34 152.49
C ASP A 10 -79.06 153.41 151.12
N GLU A 11 -78.81 154.61 150.59
CA GLU A 11 -78.06 154.83 149.35
C GLU A 11 -76.58 154.46 149.53
N ILE A 12 -75.98 154.85 150.66
CA ILE A 12 -74.59 154.50 151.00
C ILE A 12 -74.45 152.98 151.19
N LYS A 13 -75.41 152.32 151.85
CA LYS A 13 -75.41 150.86 152.02
C LYS A 13 -75.57 150.14 150.68
N ARG A 14 -76.50 150.58 149.81
CA ARG A 14 -76.63 150.02 148.46
C ARG A 14 -75.36 150.19 147.64
N GLN A 15 -74.79 151.38 147.60
CA GLN A 15 -73.56 151.63 146.84
C GLN A 15 -72.38 150.80 147.37
N SER A 16 -72.29 150.59 148.68
CA SER A 16 -71.26 149.73 149.29
C SER A 16 -71.44 148.25 148.92
N ILE A 17 -72.67 147.73 148.92
CA ILE A 17 -72.97 146.34 148.50
C ILE A 17 -72.73 146.16 147.01
N VAL A 18 -73.18 147.10 146.18
CA VAL A 18 -72.98 147.04 144.71
C VAL A 18 -71.50 147.12 144.37
N ARG A 19 -70.73 147.98 145.05
CA ARG A 19 -69.28 148.06 144.87
C ARG A 19 -68.58 146.78 145.32
N PHE A 20 -68.98 146.19 146.44
CA PHE A 20 -68.43 144.90 146.89
C PHE A 20 -68.74 143.76 145.91
N LEU A 21 -69.96 143.69 145.40
CA LEU A 21 -70.33 142.69 144.39
C LEU A 21 -69.56 142.89 143.08
N ALA A 22 -69.36 144.14 142.64
CA ALA A 22 -68.57 144.46 141.46
C ALA A 22 -67.09 144.08 141.66
N GLU A 23 -66.49 144.38 142.81
CA GLU A 23 -65.10 144.00 143.15
C GLU A 23 -64.95 142.46 143.21
N MET A 24 -65.95 141.73 143.73
CA MET A 24 -65.96 140.25 143.72
C MET A 24 -66.10 139.67 142.31
N GLN A 25 -66.89 140.31 141.45
CA GLN A 25 -67.06 139.87 140.06
C GLN A 25 -65.79 140.11 139.25
N ASP A 26 -65.10 141.23 139.47
CA ASP A 26 -63.83 141.57 138.83
C ASP A 26 -62.70 140.66 139.30
N LEU A 27 -62.67 140.32 140.61
CA LEU A 27 -61.72 139.34 141.15
C LEU A 27 -61.94 137.95 140.55
N LYS A 28 -63.19 137.51 140.41
CA LYS A 28 -63.52 136.24 139.75
C LYS A 28 -63.01 136.21 138.30
N ALA A 29 -63.28 137.26 137.53
CA ALA A 29 -62.83 137.35 136.13
C ALA A 29 -61.29 137.33 136.03
N LYS A 30 -60.60 137.99 136.96
CA LYS A 30 -59.13 138.01 136.99
C LYS A 30 -58.52 136.64 137.32
N VAL A 31 -59.13 135.89 138.25
CA VAL A 31 -58.71 134.53 138.60
C VAL A 31 -58.97 133.55 137.44
N GLU A 32 -60.11 133.67 136.76
CA GLU A 32 -60.41 132.85 135.57
C GLU A 32 -59.40 133.09 134.44
N LEU A 33 -59.00 134.36 134.22
CA LEU A 33 -58.01 134.72 133.21
C LEU A 33 -56.61 134.20 133.56
N GLU A 34 -56.17 134.31 134.82
CA GLU A 34 -54.89 133.74 135.27
C GLU A 34 -54.88 132.21 135.18
N PHE A 35 -55.98 131.55 135.52
CA PHE A 35 -56.10 130.10 135.39
C PHE A 35 -55.97 129.66 133.93
N ALA A 36 -56.69 130.29 133.01
CA ALA A 36 -56.60 129.99 131.59
C ALA A 36 -55.17 130.20 131.06
N SER A 37 -54.51 131.29 131.45
CA SER A 37 -53.13 131.57 131.02
C SER A 37 -52.13 130.54 131.55
N ARG A 38 -52.22 130.13 132.82
CA ARG A 38 -51.30 129.13 133.40
C ARG A 38 -51.58 127.73 132.90
N PHE A 39 -52.85 127.39 132.67
CA PHE A 39 -53.24 126.12 132.09
C PHE A 39 -52.71 125.98 130.67
N ASP A 40 -52.84 127.01 129.83
CA ASP A 40 -52.31 126.98 128.45
C ASP A 40 -50.78 126.97 128.42
N GLU A 41 -50.09 127.65 129.34
CA GLU A 41 -48.63 127.56 129.49
C GLU A 41 -48.17 126.13 129.82
N GLN A 42 -48.84 125.47 130.78
CA GLN A 42 -48.52 124.09 131.17
C GLN A 42 -48.90 123.07 130.08
N LYS A 43 -50.03 123.25 129.41
CA LYS A 43 -50.44 122.44 128.25
C LYS A 43 -49.44 122.57 127.09
N ASN A 44 -48.93 123.77 126.83
CA ASN A 44 -47.92 123.97 125.78
C ASN A 44 -46.55 123.40 126.18
N ASN A 45 -46.15 123.50 127.45
CA ASN A 45 -44.97 122.79 127.96
C ASN A 45 -45.13 121.26 127.88
N PHE A 46 -46.34 120.75 128.09
CA PHE A 46 -46.66 119.33 127.97
C PHE A 46 -46.61 118.83 126.51
N LEU A 47 -47.13 119.61 125.55
CA LEU A 47 -47.09 119.27 124.13
C LEU A 47 -45.72 119.48 123.48
N ALA A 48 -44.85 120.33 124.06
CA ALA A 48 -43.51 120.59 123.53
C ALA A 48 -42.50 119.45 123.80
N VAL A 49 -42.78 118.53 124.74
CA VAL A 49 -41.95 117.34 124.99
C VAL A 49 -42.56 116.15 124.25
N SER A 50 -42.22 116.00 122.98
CA SER A 50 -42.73 114.97 122.08
C SER A 50 -42.31 113.54 122.51
N LYS A 51 -43.21 112.84 123.21
CA LYS A 51 -43.20 111.37 123.32
C LYS A 51 -44.45 110.80 122.66
N SER A 52 -44.30 109.74 121.85
CA SER A 52 -45.38 109.10 121.09
C SER A 52 -46.29 108.18 121.93
N SER A 53 -45.96 107.95 123.21
CA SER A 53 -46.83 107.31 124.20
C SER A 53 -46.35 107.61 125.63
N TYR A 54 -47.29 107.70 126.58
CA TYR A 54 -47.03 107.88 128.02
C TYR A 54 -47.36 106.59 128.76
N THR A 55 -46.57 106.24 129.77
CA THR A 55 -46.86 105.09 130.63
C THR A 55 -47.99 105.42 131.63
N PRO A 56 -48.77 104.44 132.12
CA PRO A 56 -49.83 104.69 133.10
C PRO A 56 -49.36 105.39 134.38
N GLN A 57 -48.11 105.16 134.80
CA GLN A 57 -47.49 105.83 135.95
C GLN A 57 -47.23 107.32 135.65
N GLU A 58 -46.71 107.65 134.46
CA GLU A 58 -46.53 109.03 134.00
C GLU A 58 -47.90 109.75 133.87
N ILE A 59 -48.96 109.05 133.45
CA ILE A 59 -50.33 109.59 133.43
C ILE A 59 -50.84 109.85 134.86
N GLY A 60 -50.53 108.97 135.82
CA GLY A 60 -50.83 109.16 137.23
C GLY A 60 -50.16 110.41 137.82
N ASP A 61 -48.86 110.59 137.59
CA ASP A 61 -48.11 111.76 138.05
C ASP A 61 -48.65 113.08 137.45
N ILE A 62 -49.18 113.03 136.22
CA ILE A 62 -49.83 114.18 135.57
C ILE A 62 -51.13 114.56 136.29
N PHE A 63 -51.98 113.58 136.61
CA PHE A 63 -53.22 113.83 137.35
C PHE A 63 -52.95 114.41 138.74
N ASP A 64 -51.94 113.91 139.45
CA ASP A 64 -51.56 114.43 140.77
C ASP A 64 -51.04 115.88 140.70
N ARG A 65 -50.33 116.27 139.63
CA ARG A 65 -49.92 117.67 139.41
C ARG A 65 -51.11 118.60 139.13
N ILE A 66 -52.08 118.17 138.33
CA ILE A 66 -53.30 118.94 138.06
C ILE A 66 -54.10 119.14 139.37
N LYS A 67 -54.22 118.08 140.17
CA LYS A 67 -54.94 118.14 141.45
C LYS A 67 -54.25 119.07 142.46
N ASN A 68 -52.92 119.09 142.50
CA ASN A 68 -52.18 120.03 143.34
C ASN A 68 -52.37 121.49 142.89
N LEU A 69 -52.44 121.76 141.58
CA LEU A 69 -52.74 123.11 141.05
C LEU A 69 -54.13 123.60 141.46
N GLU A 70 -55.17 122.73 141.41
CA GLU A 70 -56.51 123.09 141.93
C GLU A 70 -56.49 123.38 143.42
N LEU A 71 -55.72 122.62 144.20
CA LEU A 71 -55.63 122.78 145.65
C LEU A 71 -54.86 124.05 146.05
N GLU A 72 -53.87 124.44 145.26
CA GLU A 72 -53.13 125.70 145.42
C GLU A 72 -53.99 126.92 145.03
N LEU A 73 -54.84 126.79 144.00
CA LEU A 73 -55.81 127.81 143.59
C LEU A 73 -56.90 128.03 144.67
N MET A 74 -57.42 126.97 145.28
CA MET A 74 -58.37 127.09 146.40
C MET A 74 -57.73 127.73 147.63
N LYS A 75 -56.45 127.46 147.90
CA LYS A 75 -55.70 128.17 148.95
C LYS A 75 -55.55 129.65 148.61
N GLN A 76 -55.28 130.03 147.36
CA GLN A 76 -55.15 131.43 146.97
C GLN A 76 -56.47 132.21 147.12
N ILE A 77 -57.61 131.60 146.77
CA ILE A 77 -58.95 132.20 146.98
C ILE A 77 -59.26 132.40 148.47
N LEU A 78 -58.92 131.44 149.33
CA LEU A 78 -59.12 131.55 150.79
C LEU A 78 -58.13 132.50 151.48
N THR A 79 -56.96 132.76 150.88
CA THR A 79 -55.96 133.66 151.45
C THR A 79 -56.25 135.13 151.09
N ASP A 80 -56.79 135.41 149.90
CA ASP A 80 -57.10 136.79 149.45
C ASP A 80 -58.50 137.29 149.86
N THR A 81 -59.40 136.43 150.36
CA THR A 81 -60.73 136.84 150.87
C THR A 81 -60.85 136.97 152.39
N SER A 82 -59.75 136.88 153.15
CA SER A 82 -59.76 136.96 154.62
C SER A 82 -59.34 138.31 155.23
N GLY A 83 -59.13 139.35 154.41
CA GLY A 83 -58.58 140.63 154.86
C GLY A 83 -59.55 141.72 155.36
N ASN A 84 -60.86 141.63 155.14
CA ASN A 84 -61.76 142.80 155.39
C ASN A 84 -63.19 142.48 155.90
N GLY A 85 -63.40 141.34 156.55
CA GLY A 85 -64.72 140.90 157.05
C GLY A 85 -65.02 141.15 158.53
N SER A 86 -64.26 141.98 159.27
CA SER A 86 -64.32 142.05 160.74
C SER A 86 -64.71 143.41 161.37
N LYS A 87 -65.47 144.28 160.68
CA LYS A 87 -65.81 145.62 161.24
C LYS A 87 -67.25 146.14 161.16
N ILE A 88 -68.29 145.33 160.90
CA ILE A 88 -69.66 145.89 160.72
C ILE A 88 -70.77 145.29 161.61
N LEU A 89 -70.49 144.37 162.55
CA LEU A 89 -71.52 143.83 163.45
C LEU A 89 -71.15 143.93 164.92
N GLY A 90 -71.16 145.15 165.47
CA GLY A 90 -70.76 145.33 166.86
C GLY A 90 -71.28 146.55 167.62
N ASN A 91 -72.20 147.38 167.11
CA ASN A 91 -72.77 148.47 167.91
C ASN A 91 -74.06 149.01 167.29
N THR A 92 -75.23 148.58 167.78
CA THR A 92 -76.39 149.44 168.14
C THR A 92 -77.64 148.58 168.43
N LEU A 93 -77.66 147.99 169.62
CA LEU A 93 -78.90 147.65 170.32
C LEU A 93 -78.69 147.86 171.82
N SER A 94 -79.30 148.92 172.38
CA SER A 94 -79.78 149.08 173.77
C SER A 94 -79.58 150.49 174.34
N SER A 95 -80.66 151.27 174.38
CA SER A 95 -81.05 152.16 175.50
C SER A 95 -82.50 152.61 175.23
N ALA A 96 -83.49 152.03 175.90
CA ALA A 96 -84.09 152.58 177.13
C ALA A 96 -84.65 154.00 176.92
N LEU A 97 -85.96 154.17 176.68
CA LEU A 97 -86.97 154.32 177.74
C LEU A 97 -86.50 155.24 178.87
N THR A 98 -87.06 156.46 178.95
CA THR A 98 -87.66 157.03 180.18
C THR A 98 -88.23 158.45 179.97
N GLY A 99 -89.51 158.63 180.36
CA GLY A 99 -90.14 159.89 180.80
C GLY A 99 -90.61 160.86 179.68
N ASN A 100 -91.71 161.61 179.78
CA ASN A 100 -92.70 161.83 180.85
C ASN A 100 -93.86 162.68 180.25
N LEU A 101 -95.04 162.71 180.92
CA LEU A 101 -96.18 163.68 180.83
C LEU A 101 -97.52 163.27 180.16
N THR A 102 -98.46 162.75 181.00
CA THR A 102 -99.84 163.24 181.34
C THR A 102 -100.74 163.91 180.27
N PHE A 103 -102.09 163.76 180.19
CA PHE A 103 -103.17 163.03 180.90
C PHE A 103 -104.44 163.14 180.01
N SER A 104 -105.24 162.06 179.81
CA SER A 104 -106.70 162.09 179.52
C SER A 104 -107.24 160.72 179.07
N GLY A 105 -108.36 160.30 179.68
CA GLY A 105 -109.43 159.35 179.29
C GLY A 105 -109.29 158.16 178.32
N GLU A 106 -108.38 158.16 177.35
CA GLU A 106 -108.42 157.29 176.16
C GLU A 106 -107.42 156.10 176.20
N ALA A 107 -106.45 156.11 177.12
CA ALA A 107 -105.37 155.14 177.18
C ALA A 107 -105.77 153.74 177.68
N THR A 108 -106.87 153.62 178.42
CA THR A 108 -107.26 152.35 179.06
C THR A 108 -107.86 151.34 178.07
N ALA A 109 -108.36 151.79 176.92
CA ALA A 109 -108.94 150.91 175.90
C ALA A 109 -107.88 150.24 174.99
N ARG A 110 -106.74 150.90 174.77
CA ARG A 110 -105.70 150.43 173.83
C ARG A 110 -104.79 149.34 174.41
N ILE A 111 -104.68 149.25 175.75
CA ILE A 111 -103.84 148.25 176.41
C ILE A 111 -104.48 146.84 176.35
N ALA A 112 -105.81 146.74 176.38
CA ALA A 112 -106.50 145.46 176.31
C ALA A 112 -106.42 144.79 174.91
N GLU A 113 -106.39 145.58 173.83
CA GLU A 113 -106.22 145.04 172.46
C GLU A 113 -104.83 144.42 172.25
N LEU A 114 -103.79 145.05 172.78
CA LEU A 114 -102.40 144.60 172.59
C LEU A 114 -102.09 143.30 173.36
N GLU A 115 -102.76 143.02 174.47
CA GLU A 115 -102.62 141.74 175.18
C GLU A 115 -103.29 140.57 174.44
N GLN A 116 -104.41 140.81 173.75
CA GLN A 116 -105.09 139.79 172.95
C GLN A 116 -104.28 139.41 171.70
N GLU A 117 -103.62 140.40 171.09
CA GLU A 117 -102.78 140.19 169.91
C GLU A 117 -101.51 139.37 170.23
N ASN A 118 -100.92 139.56 171.41
CA ASN A 118 -99.71 138.84 171.81
C ASN A 118 -99.96 137.33 172.06
N ASN A 119 -101.12 137.00 172.63
CA ASN A 119 -101.52 135.60 172.83
C ASN A 119 -101.80 134.86 171.52
N ARG A 120 -102.32 135.56 170.49
CA ARG A 120 -102.54 135.00 169.15
C ARG A 120 -101.22 134.65 168.45
N LEU A 121 -100.20 135.50 168.56
CA LEU A 121 -98.90 135.27 167.93
C LEU A 121 -98.15 134.09 168.56
N LYS A 122 -98.25 133.89 169.89
CA LYS A 122 -97.67 132.70 170.55
C LYS A 122 -98.26 131.38 170.05
N ALA A 123 -99.56 131.33 169.78
CA ALA A 123 -100.21 130.13 169.24
C ALA A 123 -99.72 129.81 167.82
N GLN A 124 -99.56 130.83 166.97
CA GLN A 124 -99.05 130.66 165.61
C GLN A 124 -97.59 130.19 165.55
N LEU A 125 -96.77 130.57 166.54
CA LEU A 125 -95.38 130.14 166.61
C LEU A 125 -95.27 128.63 166.90
N ILE A 126 -96.04 128.13 167.86
CA ILE A 126 -96.08 126.71 168.22
C ILE A 126 -96.56 125.85 167.03
N GLU A 127 -97.55 126.36 166.27
CA GLU A 127 -98.05 125.68 165.09
C GLU A 127 -96.98 125.61 163.98
N LYS A 128 -96.22 126.69 163.78
CA LYS A 128 -95.12 126.71 162.80
C LYS A 128 -93.93 125.84 163.21
N GLU A 129 -93.61 125.72 164.50
CA GLU A 129 -92.60 124.77 164.99
C GLU A 129 -93.02 123.33 164.71
N LYS A 130 -94.30 122.99 164.92
CA LYS A 130 -94.84 121.66 164.57
C LYS A 130 -94.77 121.36 163.08
N GLU A 131 -95.11 122.33 162.22
CA GLU A 131 -94.99 122.17 160.77
C GLU A 131 -93.53 121.96 160.34
N PHE A 132 -92.58 122.67 160.96
CA PHE A 132 -91.16 122.54 160.65
C PHE A 132 -90.62 121.16 161.02
N ASP A 133 -90.95 120.65 162.22
CA ASP A 133 -90.52 119.32 162.65
C ASP A 133 -91.13 118.21 161.79
N ALA A 134 -92.39 118.36 161.36
CA ALA A 134 -93.04 117.44 160.44
C ALA A 134 -92.36 117.43 159.06
N GLU A 135 -91.99 118.59 158.52
CA GLU A 135 -91.33 118.68 157.22
C GLU A 135 -89.88 118.15 157.29
N LYS A 136 -89.17 118.37 158.41
CA LYS A 136 -87.84 117.81 158.65
C LYS A 136 -87.85 116.27 158.68
N ALA A 137 -88.85 115.67 159.32
CA ALA A 137 -89.03 114.21 159.32
C ALA A 137 -89.29 113.68 157.89
N ARG A 138 -90.09 114.40 157.10
CA ARG A 138 -90.41 114.04 155.71
C ARG A 138 -89.19 114.07 154.78
N ILE A 139 -88.27 115.02 155.00
CA ILE A 139 -87.01 115.11 154.24
C ILE A 139 -86.08 113.95 154.59
N ALA A 140 -86.01 113.54 155.87
CA ALA A 140 -85.19 112.42 156.28
C ALA A 140 -85.67 111.08 155.67
N GLU A 141 -86.98 110.81 155.73
CA GLU A 141 -87.58 109.59 155.15
C GLU A 141 -87.40 109.53 153.62
N LYS A 142 -87.51 110.66 152.93
CA LYS A 142 -87.32 110.75 151.48
C LYS A 142 -85.84 110.61 151.08
N GLY A 143 -84.91 111.06 151.91
CA GLY A 143 -83.46 110.92 151.70
C GLY A 143 -82.99 109.47 151.83
N GLU A 144 -83.49 108.72 152.82
CA GLU A 144 -83.14 107.31 153.03
C GLU A 144 -83.63 106.43 151.86
N GLY A 145 -84.89 106.61 151.42
CA GLY A 145 -85.44 105.85 150.29
C GLY A 145 -84.72 106.12 148.95
N GLN A 146 -84.25 107.36 148.72
CA GLN A 146 -83.49 107.71 147.52
C GLN A 146 -82.07 107.11 147.51
N ILE A 147 -81.43 106.99 148.67
CA ILE A 147 -80.10 106.35 148.80
C ILE A 147 -80.20 104.84 148.55
N GLU A 148 -81.25 104.19 149.07
CA GLU A 148 -81.49 102.76 148.83
C GLU A 148 -81.75 102.47 147.35
N GLU A 149 -82.51 103.32 146.65
CA GLU A 149 -82.78 103.17 145.22
C GLU A 149 -81.55 103.42 144.34
N LEU A 150 -80.68 104.37 144.72
CA LEU A 150 -79.40 104.61 144.06
C LEU A 150 -78.46 103.41 144.16
N ASN A 151 -78.35 102.79 145.34
CA ASN A 151 -77.53 101.58 145.53
C ASN A 151 -78.05 100.40 144.70
N ARG A 152 -79.38 100.25 144.61
CA ARG A 152 -80.00 99.19 143.81
C ARG A 152 -79.76 99.39 142.31
N LEU A 153 -79.82 100.64 141.83
CA LEU A 153 -79.46 100.98 140.45
C LEU A 153 -77.97 100.77 140.16
N GLN A 154 -77.09 101.07 141.13
CA GLN A 154 -75.65 100.83 141.01
C GLN A 154 -75.34 99.32 140.88
N GLU A 155 -75.96 98.47 141.71
CA GLU A 155 -75.85 97.00 141.57
C GLU A 155 -76.34 96.52 140.20
N LEU A 156 -77.46 97.07 139.71
CA LEU A 156 -78.01 96.72 138.40
C LEU A 156 -77.08 97.15 137.25
N VAL A 157 -76.43 98.30 137.37
CA VAL A 157 -75.41 98.78 136.43
C VAL A 157 -74.16 97.90 136.47
N ASP A 158 -73.70 97.50 137.65
CA ASP A 158 -72.53 96.62 137.80
C ASP A 158 -72.83 95.20 137.27
N GLU A 159 -74.06 94.71 137.46
CA GLU A 159 -74.51 93.44 136.88
C GLU A 159 -74.66 93.53 135.36
N GLN A 160 -75.16 94.66 134.84
CA GLN A 160 -75.18 94.94 133.40
C GLN A 160 -73.79 95.03 132.79
N LYS A 161 -72.83 95.67 133.48
CA LYS A 161 -71.42 95.69 133.04
C LYS A 161 -70.83 94.29 132.97
N ARG A 162 -71.04 93.46 133.99
CA ARG A 162 -70.58 92.06 133.98
C ARG A 162 -71.20 91.27 132.84
N THR A 163 -72.48 91.47 132.54
CA THR A 163 -73.14 90.79 131.41
C THR A 163 -72.63 91.32 130.06
N ILE A 164 -72.37 92.62 129.92
CA ILE A 164 -71.74 93.19 128.72
C ILE A 164 -70.34 92.61 128.52
N GLU A 165 -69.49 92.59 129.55
CA GLU A 165 -68.15 92.01 129.48
C GLU A 165 -68.21 90.52 129.10
N MET A 166 -69.18 89.77 129.65
CA MET A 166 -69.42 88.38 129.27
C MET A 166 -69.82 88.25 127.79
N TYR A 167 -70.73 89.10 127.29
CA TYR A 167 -71.14 89.09 125.88
C TYR A 167 -70.02 89.53 124.94
N GLU A 168 -69.22 90.53 125.31
CA GLU A 168 -68.03 90.94 124.55
C GLU A 168 -67.04 89.79 124.42
N LYS A 169 -66.82 89.05 125.52
CA LYS A 169 -65.98 87.85 125.51
C LYS A 169 -66.56 86.77 124.59
N GLN A 170 -67.86 86.50 124.66
CA GLN A 170 -68.52 85.54 123.76
C GLN A 170 -68.45 85.96 122.29
N VAL A 171 -68.60 87.26 121.99
CA VAL A 171 -68.48 87.78 120.63
C VAL A 171 -67.06 87.64 120.10
N MET A 172 -66.03 87.90 120.93
CA MET A 172 -64.64 87.64 120.55
C MET A 172 -64.38 86.15 120.31
N GLU A 173 -64.80 85.28 121.24
CA GLU A 173 -64.64 83.82 121.11
C GLU A 173 -65.37 83.29 119.84
N HIS A 174 -66.57 83.80 119.53
CA HIS A 174 -67.27 83.47 118.29
C HIS A 174 -66.62 84.06 117.05
N GLY A 175 -66.05 85.27 117.14
CA GLY A 175 -65.31 85.90 116.05
C GLY A 175 -64.04 85.13 115.68
N GLU A 176 -63.29 84.67 116.69
CA GLU A 176 -62.13 83.79 116.51
C GLU A 176 -62.54 82.44 115.92
N ALA A 177 -63.61 81.81 116.43
CA ALA A 177 -64.12 80.55 115.89
C ALA A 177 -64.56 80.68 114.42
N LEU A 178 -65.23 81.76 114.05
CA LEU A 178 -65.63 82.03 112.66
C LEU A 178 -64.42 82.29 111.75
N ALA A 179 -63.40 82.99 112.24
CA ALA A 179 -62.16 83.19 111.49
C ALA A 179 -61.46 81.85 111.22
N GLN A 180 -61.39 80.97 112.23
CA GLN A 180 -60.80 79.64 112.08
C GLN A 180 -61.60 78.77 111.10
N GLN A 181 -62.93 78.79 111.20
CA GLN A 181 -63.79 78.09 110.25
C GLN A 181 -63.64 78.61 108.82
N ARG A 182 -63.42 79.91 108.62
CA ARG A 182 -63.15 80.47 107.29
C ARG A 182 -61.84 79.95 106.70
N ILE A 183 -60.78 79.90 107.51
CA ILE A 183 -59.49 79.35 107.09
C ILE A 183 -59.66 77.87 106.71
N GLU A 184 -60.36 77.09 107.54
CA GLU A 184 -60.64 75.67 107.26
C GLU A 184 -61.46 75.48 105.97
N ILE A 185 -62.46 76.34 105.72
CA ILE A 185 -63.24 76.32 104.48
C ILE A 185 -62.35 76.65 103.27
N GLU A 186 -61.47 77.64 103.38
CA GLU A 186 -60.53 78.00 102.30
C GLU A 186 -59.55 76.85 102.01
N GLU A 187 -59.02 76.19 103.04
CA GLU A 187 -58.15 75.01 102.90
C GLU A 187 -58.89 73.84 102.23
N LEU A 188 -60.12 73.54 102.68
CA LEU A 188 -60.94 72.49 102.09
C LEU A 188 -61.32 72.80 100.63
N GLN A 189 -61.61 74.06 100.30
CA GLN A 189 -61.85 74.48 98.93
C GLN A 189 -60.60 74.33 98.05
N GLY A 190 -59.42 74.65 98.58
CA GLY A 190 -58.14 74.39 97.93
C GLY A 190 -57.94 72.89 97.64
N GLN A 191 -58.14 72.04 98.64
CA GLN A 191 -58.05 70.58 98.49
C GLN A 191 -59.07 70.03 97.47
N ILE A 192 -60.30 70.54 97.48
CA ILE A 192 -61.32 70.15 96.49
C ILE A 192 -60.89 70.56 95.08
N GLY A 193 -60.26 71.73 94.92
CA GLY A 193 -59.71 72.20 93.65
C GLY A 193 -58.60 71.28 93.13
N GLU A 194 -57.64 70.94 93.99
CA GLU A 194 -56.54 70.02 93.65
C GLU A 194 -57.05 68.62 93.29
N LEU A 195 -57.94 68.06 94.11
CA LEU A 195 -58.54 66.74 93.85
C LEU A 195 -59.38 66.73 92.57
N SER A 196 -60.07 67.83 92.25
CA SER A 196 -60.83 67.95 91.01
C SER A 196 -59.90 67.97 89.80
N GLN A 197 -58.75 68.65 89.90
CA GLN A 197 -57.75 68.68 88.84
C GLN A 197 -57.06 67.32 88.67
N GLU A 198 -56.72 66.65 89.77
CA GLU A 198 -56.15 65.30 89.75
C GLU A 198 -57.14 64.29 89.13
N LYS A 199 -58.43 64.39 89.48
CA LYS A 199 -59.48 63.58 88.88
C LYS A 199 -59.56 63.79 87.36
N GLU A 200 -59.54 65.02 86.88
CA GLU A 200 -59.58 65.32 85.44
C GLU A 200 -58.36 64.77 84.70
N GLN A 201 -57.16 64.86 85.31
CA GLN A 201 -55.95 64.26 84.76
C GLN A 201 -56.04 62.73 84.69
N VAL A 202 -56.55 62.08 85.74
CA VAL A 202 -56.74 60.62 85.78
C VAL A 202 -57.78 60.17 84.75
N GLU A 203 -58.88 60.89 84.59
CA GLU A 203 -59.90 60.59 83.57
C GLU A 203 -59.34 60.72 82.15
N THR A 204 -58.51 61.74 81.90
CA THR A 204 -57.84 61.92 80.60
C THR A 204 -56.87 60.78 80.32
N LEU A 205 -56.01 60.44 81.29
CA LEU A 205 -55.07 59.32 81.17
C LEU A 205 -55.79 57.98 80.99
N LEU A 206 -56.91 57.76 81.67
CA LEU A 206 -57.71 56.54 81.53
C LEU A 206 -58.23 56.41 80.09
N LYS A 207 -58.78 57.50 79.55
CA LYS A 207 -59.27 57.53 78.16
C LYS A 207 -58.16 57.24 77.15
N GLU A 208 -57.00 57.86 77.31
CA GLU A 208 -55.83 57.56 76.46
C GLU A 208 -55.42 56.10 76.55
N LYS A 209 -55.44 55.50 77.76
CA LYS A 209 -55.14 54.08 77.94
C LYS A 209 -56.18 53.18 77.29
N GLU A 210 -57.46 53.48 77.39
CA GLU A 210 -58.52 52.74 76.70
C GLU A 210 -58.35 52.78 75.17
N GLU A 211 -58.04 53.95 74.60
CA GLU A 211 -57.77 54.10 73.16
C GLU A 211 -56.55 53.26 72.73
N THR A 212 -55.46 53.28 73.51
CA THR A 212 -54.28 52.44 73.22
C THR A 212 -54.58 50.95 73.31
N LEU A 213 -55.41 50.53 74.27
CA LEU A 213 -55.77 49.13 74.45
C LEU A 213 -56.63 48.63 73.30
N GLN A 214 -57.60 49.44 72.84
CA GLN A 214 -58.40 49.11 71.65
C GLN A 214 -57.53 48.96 70.39
N GLU A 215 -56.52 49.79 70.22
CA GLU A 215 -55.61 49.68 69.08
C GLU A 215 -54.75 48.42 69.16
N GLN A 216 -54.22 48.10 70.33
CA GLN A 216 -53.49 46.85 70.57
C GLN A 216 -54.36 45.61 70.33
N GLU A 217 -55.64 45.64 70.73
CA GLU A 217 -56.58 44.53 70.47
C GLU A 217 -56.82 44.31 68.97
N LYS A 218 -56.93 45.39 68.19
CA LYS A 218 -57.03 45.30 66.72
C LYS A 218 -55.75 44.71 66.12
N GLU A 219 -54.58 45.17 66.57
CA GLU A 219 -53.29 44.66 66.10
C GLU A 219 -53.13 43.16 66.41
N ILE A 220 -53.47 42.74 67.64
CA ILE A 220 -53.46 41.32 68.04
C ILE A 220 -54.39 40.48 67.15
N THR A 221 -55.57 41.01 66.81
CA THR A 221 -56.53 40.31 65.95
C THR A 221 -55.97 40.15 64.53
N ALA A 222 -55.40 41.22 63.96
CA ALA A 222 -54.76 41.18 62.65
C ALA A 222 -53.58 40.20 62.62
N LEU A 223 -52.75 40.19 63.67
CA LEU A 223 -51.61 39.26 63.78
C LEU A 223 -52.08 37.81 63.89
N LYS A 224 -53.16 37.52 64.62
CA LYS A 224 -53.75 36.17 64.70
C LYS A 224 -54.24 35.71 63.33
N GLU A 225 -54.93 36.57 62.58
CA GLU A 225 -55.37 36.26 61.22
C GLU A 225 -54.17 35.98 60.30
N GLN A 226 -53.12 36.79 60.36
CA GLN A 226 -51.90 36.56 59.60
C GLN A 226 -51.24 35.22 59.96
N LEU A 227 -51.18 34.89 61.25
CA LEU A 227 -50.59 33.64 61.72
C LEU A 227 -51.37 32.42 61.20
N THR A 228 -52.70 32.43 61.29
CA THR A 228 -53.53 31.35 60.74
C THR A 228 -53.38 31.21 59.22
N ALA A 229 -53.25 32.32 58.49
CA ALA A 229 -52.98 32.30 57.06
C ALA A 229 -51.60 31.74 56.72
N MET A 230 -50.57 32.07 57.51
CA MET A 230 -49.23 31.50 57.35
C MET A 230 -49.20 30.00 57.66
N GLU A 231 -49.86 29.55 58.74
CA GLU A 231 -49.97 28.13 59.08
C GLU A 231 -50.65 27.34 57.96
N LYS A 232 -51.73 27.86 57.39
CA LYS A 232 -52.39 27.25 56.23
C LYS A 232 -51.45 27.16 55.02
N ARG A 233 -50.74 28.24 54.68
CA ARG A 233 -49.75 28.23 53.60
C ARG A 233 -48.64 27.22 53.83
N LEU A 234 -48.17 27.10 55.07
CA LEU A 234 -47.11 26.16 55.44
C LEU A 234 -47.59 24.71 55.28
N SER A 235 -48.83 24.43 55.69
CA SER A 235 -49.48 23.13 55.44
C SER A 235 -49.59 22.82 53.95
N GLU A 236 -50.05 23.78 53.13
CA GLU A 236 -50.22 23.60 51.68
C GLU A 236 -48.86 23.38 50.99
N VAL A 237 -47.86 24.21 51.28
CA VAL A 237 -46.51 24.06 50.71
C VAL A 237 -45.90 22.72 51.12
N SER A 238 -46.08 22.29 52.38
CA SER A 238 -45.55 21.01 52.84
C SER A 238 -46.18 19.83 52.10
N ALA A 239 -47.52 19.83 51.94
CA ALA A 239 -48.25 18.79 51.22
C ALA A 239 -47.87 18.72 49.73
N VAL A 240 -47.78 19.89 49.07
CA VAL A 240 -47.38 19.96 47.65
C VAL A 240 -45.95 19.50 47.47
N SER A 241 -45.05 19.86 48.38
CA SER A 241 -43.65 19.42 48.33
C SER A 241 -43.52 17.91 48.50
N THR A 242 -44.26 17.31 49.44
CA THR A 242 -44.25 15.85 49.65
C THR A 242 -44.81 15.11 48.44
N GLU A 243 -45.94 15.55 47.89
CA GLU A 243 -46.55 14.92 46.71
C GLU A 243 -45.62 14.98 45.48
N LYS A 244 -44.94 16.12 45.29
CA LYS A 244 -43.97 16.27 44.21
C LYS A 244 -42.78 15.33 44.37
N HIS A 245 -42.24 15.21 45.58
CA HIS A 245 -41.12 14.31 45.84
C HIS A 245 -41.52 12.84 45.70
N ASP A 246 -42.70 12.44 46.18
CA ASP A 246 -43.21 11.08 46.02
C ASP A 246 -43.40 10.71 44.54
N ALA A 247 -43.95 11.63 43.75
CA ALA A 247 -44.09 11.45 42.30
C ALA A 247 -42.74 11.36 41.58
N GLU A 248 -41.74 12.13 42.02
CA GLU A 248 -40.37 12.08 41.49
C GLU A 248 -39.67 10.76 41.86
N ILE A 249 -39.79 10.31 43.11
CA ILE A 249 -39.29 9.01 43.57
C ILE A 249 -39.88 7.88 42.74
N ALA A 250 -41.21 7.84 42.57
CA ALA A 250 -41.88 6.80 41.78
C ALA A 250 -41.40 6.76 40.32
N ARG A 251 -41.17 7.93 39.69
CA ARG A 251 -40.62 8.02 38.34
C ARG A 251 -39.18 7.51 38.26
N LEU A 252 -38.36 7.86 39.24
CA LEU A 252 -36.97 7.40 39.30
C LEU A 252 -36.89 5.89 39.54
N GLU A 253 -37.74 5.34 40.40
CA GLU A 253 -37.83 3.89 40.64
C GLU A 253 -38.22 3.12 39.37
N GLU A 254 -39.22 3.59 38.63
CA GLU A 254 -39.61 2.96 37.37
C GLU A 254 -38.50 3.07 36.31
N THR A 255 -37.83 4.22 36.22
CA THR A 255 -36.68 4.39 35.32
C THR A 255 -35.55 3.43 35.69
N LEU A 256 -35.25 3.30 36.97
CA LEU A 256 -34.20 2.42 37.48
C LEU A 256 -34.52 0.94 37.22
N LYS A 257 -35.80 0.55 37.32
CA LYS A 257 -36.27 -0.79 36.95
C LYS A 257 -36.09 -1.08 35.46
N ILE A 258 -36.44 -0.14 34.58
CA ILE A 258 -36.23 -0.27 33.13
C ILE A 258 -34.74 -0.42 32.80
N GLU A 259 -33.89 0.43 33.38
CA GLU A 259 -32.44 0.37 33.13
C GLU A 259 -31.79 -0.91 33.67
N ARG A 260 -32.27 -1.45 34.80
CA ARG A 260 -31.84 -2.78 35.27
C ARG A 260 -32.20 -3.89 34.28
N ALA A 261 -33.44 -3.91 33.80
CA ALA A 261 -33.86 -4.90 32.80
C ALA A 261 -33.04 -4.80 31.50
N ARG A 262 -32.70 -3.57 31.09
CA ARG A 262 -31.81 -3.32 29.94
C ARG A 262 -30.39 -3.82 30.20
N ALA A 263 -29.85 -3.61 31.39
CA ALA A 263 -28.53 -4.11 31.78
C ALA A 263 -28.48 -5.64 31.75
N ASP A 264 -29.54 -6.31 32.22
CA ASP A 264 -29.66 -7.77 32.19
C ASP A 264 -29.70 -8.31 30.73
N ASP A 265 -30.49 -7.70 29.84
CA ASP A 265 -30.53 -8.05 28.42
C ASP A 265 -29.16 -7.88 27.74
N LEU A 266 -28.46 -6.78 28.03
CA LEU A 266 -27.11 -6.53 27.52
C LEU A 266 -26.11 -7.57 28.04
N ALA A 267 -26.22 -7.98 29.31
CA ALA A 267 -25.36 -9.02 29.87
C ALA A 267 -25.56 -10.38 29.18
N VAL A 268 -26.80 -10.73 28.85
CA VAL A 268 -27.13 -11.94 28.07
C VAL A 268 -26.51 -11.86 26.67
N LYS A 269 -26.72 -10.76 25.94
CA LYS A 269 -26.14 -10.55 24.61
C LYS A 269 -24.61 -10.59 24.61
N LEU A 270 -23.98 -10.03 25.64
CA LEU A 270 -22.52 -10.08 25.80
C LEU A 270 -22.03 -11.52 25.95
N LYS A 271 -22.73 -12.35 26.73
CA LYS A 271 -22.40 -13.76 26.92
C LYS A 271 -22.54 -14.56 25.63
N GLU A 272 -23.60 -14.31 24.85
CA GLU A 272 -23.82 -14.92 23.54
C GLU A 272 -22.72 -14.54 22.55
N ALA A 273 -22.41 -13.24 22.45
CA ALA A 273 -21.34 -12.73 21.59
C ALA A 273 -19.97 -13.32 21.96
N THR A 274 -19.68 -13.41 23.26
CA THR A 274 -18.43 -14.01 23.77
C THR A 274 -18.33 -15.48 23.37
N SER A 275 -19.42 -16.24 23.51
CA SER A 275 -19.47 -17.65 23.12
C SER A 275 -19.29 -17.84 21.61
N ALA A 276 -19.90 -16.97 20.80
CA ALA A 276 -19.75 -16.98 19.34
C ALA A 276 -18.29 -16.70 18.93
N VAL A 277 -17.64 -15.70 19.54
CA VAL A 277 -16.22 -15.39 19.30
C VAL A 277 -15.32 -16.58 19.63
N GLU A 278 -15.56 -17.27 20.76
CA GLU A 278 -14.77 -18.45 21.13
C GLU A 278 -14.94 -19.59 20.12
N ASN A 279 -16.16 -19.81 19.63
CA ASN A 279 -16.44 -20.80 18.58
C ASN A 279 -15.76 -20.46 17.26
N TYR A 280 -15.82 -19.20 16.83
CA TYR A 280 -15.10 -18.74 15.62
C TYR A 280 -13.59 -18.92 15.77
N LYS A 281 -13.02 -18.62 16.95
CA LYS A 281 -11.60 -18.83 17.22
C LYS A 281 -11.20 -20.31 17.11
N LYS A 282 -12.03 -21.23 17.62
CA LYS A 282 -11.82 -22.69 17.48
C LYS A 282 -11.88 -23.13 16.02
N ALA A 283 -12.88 -22.67 15.26
CA ALA A 283 -13.01 -22.99 13.85
C ALA A 283 -11.83 -22.47 13.01
N LEU A 284 -11.34 -21.27 13.32
CA LEU A 284 -10.20 -20.67 12.62
C LEU A 284 -8.91 -21.47 12.88
N SER A 285 -8.68 -21.87 14.15
CA SER A 285 -7.56 -22.74 14.50
C SER A 285 -7.62 -24.11 13.81
N GLN A 286 -8.81 -24.69 13.64
CA GLN A 286 -8.98 -25.93 12.88
C GLN A 286 -8.63 -25.74 11.39
N LYS A 287 -9.04 -24.60 10.81
CA LYS A 287 -8.72 -24.25 9.41
C LYS A 287 -7.23 -24.00 9.21
N ASP A 288 -6.55 -23.39 10.16
CA ASP A 288 -5.09 -23.22 10.11
C ASP A 288 -4.37 -24.58 10.08
N VAL A 289 -4.78 -25.54 10.91
CA VAL A 289 -4.24 -26.90 10.90
C VAL A 289 -4.50 -27.60 9.56
N GLU A 290 -5.67 -27.40 8.96
CA GLU A 290 -6.01 -27.95 7.64
C GLU A 290 -5.15 -27.32 6.53
N ILE A 291 -4.94 -26.01 6.58
CA ILE A 291 -4.06 -25.28 5.65
C ILE A 291 -2.62 -25.81 5.75
N ASP A 292 -2.10 -26.02 6.97
CA ASP A 292 -0.74 -26.53 7.15
C ASP A 292 -0.59 -27.97 6.63
N LYS A 293 -1.60 -28.82 6.82
CA LYS A 293 -1.64 -30.16 6.19
C LYS A 293 -1.61 -30.05 4.67
N LEU A 294 -2.46 -29.21 4.08
CA LEU A 294 -2.50 -29.02 2.62
C LEU A 294 -1.18 -28.48 2.08
N ARG A 295 -0.56 -27.51 2.77
CA ARG A 295 0.78 -27.00 2.40
C ARG A 295 1.84 -28.11 2.41
N LYS A 296 1.81 -28.97 3.43
CA LYS A 296 2.72 -30.12 3.51
C LYS A 296 2.51 -31.07 2.33
N THR A 297 1.26 -31.46 2.05
CA THR A 297 0.93 -32.33 0.91
C THR A 297 1.35 -31.70 -0.42
N ILE A 298 1.09 -30.41 -0.64
CA ILE A 298 1.54 -29.70 -1.86
C ILE A 298 3.07 -29.78 -1.99
N THR A 299 3.80 -29.61 -0.90
CA THR A 299 5.26 -29.66 -0.90
C THR A 299 5.78 -31.06 -1.22
N GLU A 300 5.17 -32.10 -0.62
CA GLU A 300 5.46 -33.51 -0.88
C GLU A 300 5.16 -33.86 -2.36
N THR A 301 3.96 -33.55 -2.85
CA THR A 301 3.58 -33.79 -4.27
C THR A 301 4.47 -33.03 -5.24
N LYS A 302 4.88 -31.80 -4.93
CA LYS A 302 5.81 -31.04 -5.78
C LYS A 302 7.19 -31.71 -5.85
N ALA A 303 7.66 -32.27 -4.74
CA ALA A 303 8.91 -33.03 -4.72
C ALA A 303 8.80 -34.34 -5.52
N GLU A 304 7.68 -35.05 -5.40
CA GLU A 304 7.39 -36.26 -6.20
C GLU A 304 7.33 -35.96 -7.69
N ILE A 305 6.66 -34.88 -8.10
CA ILE A 305 6.62 -34.43 -9.51
C ILE A 305 8.02 -34.14 -10.02
N ALA A 306 8.83 -33.37 -9.26
CA ALA A 306 10.20 -33.06 -9.66
C ALA A 306 11.04 -34.33 -9.81
N SER A 307 10.91 -35.29 -8.88
CA SER A 307 11.58 -36.59 -8.97
C SER A 307 11.15 -37.36 -10.23
N ALA A 308 9.84 -37.44 -10.50
CA ALA A 308 9.31 -38.12 -11.67
C ALA A 308 9.75 -37.46 -12.99
N GLU A 309 9.81 -36.12 -13.04
CA GLU A 309 10.36 -35.39 -14.19
C GLU A 309 11.83 -35.75 -14.43
N THR A 310 12.65 -35.78 -13.38
CA THR A 310 14.07 -36.15 -13.51
C THR A 310 14.27 -37.60 -13.97
N GLU A 311 13.48 -38.56 -13.46
CA GLU A 311 13.50 -39.94 -13.95
C GLU A 311 13.09 -40.04 -15.42
N LYS A 312 12.06 -39.30 -15.82
CA LYS A 312 11.55 -39.31 -17.19
C LYS A 312 12.57 -38.70 -18.15
N GLU A 313 13.23 -37.61 -17.77
CA GLU A 313 14.32 -36.99 -18.53
C GLU A 313 15.52 -37.94 -18.67
N ALA A 314 15.89 -38.64 -17.59
CA ALA A 314 16.94 -39.65 -17.63
C ALA A 314 16.59 -40.78 -18.62
N LYS A 315 15.35 -41.29 -18.57
CA LYS A 315 14.87 -42.33 -19.49
C LYS A 315 14.82 -41.86 -20.94
N ILE A 316 14.41 -40.62 -21.18
CA ILE A 316 14.44 -40.01 -22.53
C ILE A 316 15.87 -39.94 -23.05
N ARG A 317 16.83 -39.55 -22.21
CA ARG A 317 18.26 -39.53 -22.57
C ARG A 317 18.78 -40.91 -22.96
N GLU A 318 18.49 -41.91 -22.13
CA GLU A 318 18.87 -43.30 -22.37
C GLU A 318 18.31 -43.81 -23.71
N LEU A 319 17.01 -43.58 -23.98
CA LEU A 319 16.37 -43.98 -25.24
C LEU A 319 16.94 -43.22 -26.45
N LEU A 320 17.31 -41.95 -26.30
CA LEU A 320 17.96 -41.18 -27.36
C LEU A 320 19.35 -41.72 -27.69
N ASP A 321 20.12 -42.09 -26.68
CA ASP A 321 21.45 -42.68 -26.87
C ASP A 321 21.36 -44.08 -27.48
N GLU A 322 20.39 -44.89 -27.06
CA GLU A 322 20.09 -46.19 -27.68
C GLU A 322 19.65 -46.03 -29.14
N LYS A 323 18.77 -45.05 -29.43
CA LYS A 323 18.37 -44.71 -30.80
C LYS A 323 19.57 -44.35 -31.68
N LYS A 324 20.48 -43.51 -31.19
CA LYS A 324 21.70 -43.14 -31.93
C LYS A 324 22.61 -44.34 -32.18
N ALA A 325 22.77 -45.22 -31.18
CA ALA A 325 23.55 -46.44 -31.34
C ALA A 325 22.93 -47.35 -32.42
N LYS A 326 21.60 -47.53 -32.41
CA LYS A 326 20.89 -48.28 -33.44
C LYS A 326 20.94 -47.63 -34.82
N GLU A 327 20.89 -46.30 -34.91
CA GLU A 327 21.10 -45.59 -36.18
C GLU A 327 22.52 -45.81 -36.72
N HIS A 328 23.53 -45.85 -35.86
CA HIS A 328 24.90 -46.16 -36.26
C HIS A 328 25.03 -47.61 -36.74
N GLU A 329 24.49 -48.59 -35.99
CA GLU A 329 24.46 -50.00 -36.40
C GLU A 329 23.76 -50.17 -37.76
N LEU A 330 22.60 -49.51 -37.95
CA LEU A 330 21.85 -49.55 -39.20
C LEU A 330 22.68 -48.99 -40.36
N ASN A 331 23.39 -47.89 -40.14
CA ASN A 331 24.24 -47.28 -41.15
C ASN A 331 25.42 -48.18 -41.53
N ASP A 332 26.04 -48.85 -40.55
CA ASP A 332 27.12 -49.81 -40.78
C ASP A 332 26.65 -51.05 -41.56
N ILE A 333 25.46 -51.54 -41.25
CA ILE A 333 24.80 -52.61 -42.01
C ILE A 333 24.52 -52.14 -43.44
N LYS A 334 23.97 -50.93 -43.63
CA LYS A 334 23.68 -50.38 -44.95
C LYS A 334 24.96 -50.24 -45.80
N ASN A 335 26.04 -49.71 -45.22
CA ASN A 335 27.33 -49.63 -45.89
C ASN A 335 27.90 -51.01 -46.24
N SER A 336 27.72 -52.00 -45.37
CA SER A 336 28.12 -53.38 -45.64
C SER A 336 27.29 -54.01 -46.75
N LEU A 337 25.99 -53.71 -46.80
CA LEU A 337 25.09 -54.14 -47.86
C LEU A 337 25.49 -53.53 -49.21
N GLU A 338 25.70 -52.21 -49.30
CA GLU A 338 26.18 -51.55 -50.52
C GLU A 338 27.50 -52.15 -51.02
N ARG A 339 28.44 -52.45 -50.12
CA ARG A 339 29.68 -53.14 -50.49
C ARG A 339 29.43 -54.55 -51.03
N ALA A 340 28.50 -55.28 -50.44
CA ALA A 340 28.12 -56.61 -50.90
C ALA A 340 27.44 -56.55 -52.28
N GLU A 341 26.54 -55.60 -52.50
CA GLU A 341 25.89 -55.33 -53.78
C GLU A 341 26.92 -55.01 -54.86
N HIS A 342 27.85 -54.08 -54.60
CA HIS A 342 28.94 -53.78 -55.54
C HIS A 342 29.82 -54.99 -55.84
N LYS A 343 30.07 -55.86 -54.84
CA LYS A 343 30.81 -57.11 -55.04
C LYS A 343 30.02 -58.11 -55.90
N ILE A 344 28.70 -58.20 -55.71
CA ILE A 344 27.81 -59.01 -56.54
C ILE A 344 27.81 -58.48 -57.97
N ASP A 345 27.70 -57.17 -58.18
CA ASP A 345 27.74 -56.55 -59.51
C ASP A 345 29.06 -56.85 -60.22
N ALA A 346 30.20 -56.70 -59.50
CA ALA A 346 31.51 -57.03 -60.03
C ALA A 346 31.62 -58.52 -60.42
N LEU A 347 31.22 -59.43 -59.53
CA LEU A 347 31.22 -60.87 -59.80
C LEU A 347 30.26 -61.25 -60.94
N THR A 348 29.12 -60.56 -61.06
CA THR A 348 28.17 -60.76 -62.16
C THR A 348 28.78 -60.29 -63.48
N GLY A 349 29.50 -59.17 -63.48
CA GLY A 349 30.28 -58.70 -64.62
C GLY A 349 31.35 -59.71 -65.05
N GLU A 350 32.17 -60.19 -64.11
CA GLU A 350 33.17 -61.23 -64.37
C GLU A 350 32.54 -62.52 -64.90
N LEU A 351 31.40 -62.95 -64.33
CA LEU A 351 30.67 -64.13 -64.81
C LEU A 351 30.18 -63.93 -66.25
N THR A 352 29.70 -62.73 -66.58
CA THR A 352 29.23 -62.40 -67.94
C THR A 352 30.39 -62.42 -68.94
N GLU A 353 31.55 -61.86 -68.58
CA GLU A 353 32.77 -61.94 -69.41
C GLU A 353 33.24 -63.38 -69.60
N LYS A 354 33.23 -64.19 -68.53
CA LYS A 354 33.56 -65.62 -68.62
C LYS A 354 32.57 -66.37 -69.50
N GLN A 355 31.28 -66.06 -69.42
CA GLN A 355 30.27 -66.66 -70.29
C GLN A 355 30.50 -66.29 -71.76
N GLN A 356 30.81 -65.02 -72.06
CA GLN A 356 31.18 -64.58 -73.41
C GLN A 356 32.42 -65.33 -73.93
N LEU A 357 33.45 -65.47 -73.09
CA LEU A 357 34.65 -66.23 -73.44
C LEU A 357 34.34 -67.71 -73.72
N ILE A 358 33.46 -68.33 -72.94
CA ILE A 358 32.98 -69.70 -73.19
C ILE A 358 32.24 -69.77 -74.53
N ASP A 359 31.37 -68.80 -74.83
CA ASP A 359 30.63 -68.76 -76.09
C ASP A 359 31.57 -68.57 -77.29
N GLU A 360 32.59 -67.71 -77.16
CA GLU A 360 33.66 -67.53 -78.15
C GLU A 360 34.43 -68.83 -78.39
N GLN A 361 34.86 -69.50 -77.32
CA GLN A 361 35.53 -70.80 -77.39
C GLN A 361 34.64 -71.88 -77.99
N ALA A 362 33.35 -71.91 -77.66
CA ALA A 362 32.39 -72.85 -78.24
C ALA A 362 32.22 -72.62 -79.74
N ASN A 363 32.19 -71.36 -80.18
CA ASN A 363 32.17 -70.99 -81.60
C ASN A 363 33.47 -71.38 -82.30
N GLU A 364 34.62 -71.20 -81.66
CA GLU A 364 35.91 -71.63 -82.20
C GLU A 364 36.01 -73.15 -82.33
N ILE A 365 35.57 -73.90 -81.31
CA ILE A 365 35.43 -75.37 -81.36
C ILE A 365 34.51 -75.78 -82.51
N SER A 366 33.39 -75.08 -82.71
CA SER A 366 32.46 -75.35 -83.82
C SER A 366 33.12 -75.11 -85.19
N LYS A 367 33.90 -74.03 -85.34
CA LYS A 367 34.71 -73.77 -86.55
C LYS A 367 35.76 -74.86 -86.77
N LEU A 368 36.52 -75.21 -85.75
CA LEU A 368 37.53 -76.27 -85.81
C LEU A 368 36.90 -77.63 -86.15
N LYS A 369 35.73 -77.95 -85.61
CA LYS A 369 34.98 -79.16 -85.99
C LYS A 369 34.56 -79.16 -87.45
N LYS A 370 34.10 -78.02 -87.99
CA LYS A 370 33.79 -77.89 -89.42
C LYS A 370 35.04 -78.05 -90.29
N GLN A 371 36.15 -77.40 -89.91
CA GLN A 371 37.42 -77.55 -90.60
C GLN A 371 37.93 -78.99 -90.54
N LEU A 372 37.79 -79.66 -89.40
CA LEU A 372 38.16 -81.07 -89.25
C LEU A 372 37.31 -81.95 -90.18
N ALA A 373 35.99 -81.72 -90.25
CA ALA A 373 35.11 -82.45 -91.16
C ALA A 373 35.45 -82.19 -92.63
N GLU A 374 35.76 -80.95 -93.02
CA GLU A 374 36.24 -80.62 -94.37
C GLU A 374 37.58 -81.33 -94.68
N VAL A 375 38.50 -81.37 -93.71
CA VAL A 375 39.76 -82.10 -93.85
C VAL A 375 39.50 -83.60 -93.96
N GLU A 376 38.62 -84.19 -93.15
CA GLU A 376 38.23 -85.60 -93.24
C GLU A 376 37.61 -85.94 -94.61
N ASP A 377 36.70 -85.10 -95.11
CA ASP A 377 36.10 -85.27 -96.44
C ASP A 377 37.16 -85.14 -97.54
N SER A 378 38.05 -84.15 -97.45
CA SER A 378 39.15 -83.97 -98.40
C SER A 378 40.10 -85.16 -98.39
N LEU A 379 40.47 -85.67 -97.21
CA LEU A 379 41.35 -86.82 -97.05
C LEU A 379 40.69 -88.10 -97.55
N SER A 380 39.38 -88.25 -97.33
CA SER A 380 38.58 -89.36 -97.87
C SER A 380 38.56 -89.33 -99.40
N SER A 381 38.39 -88.13 -99.99
CA SER A 381 38.42 -87.95 -101.44
C SER A 381 39.81 -88.18 -102.04
N GLU A 382 40.87 -87.70 -101.37
CA GLU A 382 42.28 -87.91 -101.75
C GLU A 382 42.62 -89.40 -101.65
N LYS A 383 42.19 -90.08 -100.59
CA LYS A 383 42.34 -91.53 -100.43
C LYS A 383 41.65 -92.28 -101.55
N ALA A 384 40.39 -91.98 -101.86
CA ALA A 384 39.67 -92.61 -102.97
C ALA A 384 40.37 -92.38 -104.33
N SER A 385 40.90 -91.17 -104.56
CA SER A 385 41.70 -90.83 -105.74
C SER A 385 43.00 -91.62 -105.82
N GLN A 386 43.75 -91.71 -104.72
CA GLN A 386 44.97 -92.50 -104.60
C GLN A 386 44.69 -93.99 -104.83
N GLU A 387 43.60 -94.51 -104.30
CA GLU A 387 43.19 -95.91 -104.43
C GLU A 387 42.78 -96.24 -105.88
N SER A 388 42.11 -95.30 -106.57
CA SER A 388 41.89 -95.38 -108.03
C SER A 388 43.20 -95.38 -108.81
N ARG A 389 44.13 -94.49 -108.46
CA ARG A 389 45.44 -94.40 -109.12
C ARG A 389 46.30 -95.64 -108.89
N LEU A 390 46.18 -96.26 -107.71
CA LEU A 390 46.83 -97.53 -107.38
C LEU A 390 46.24 -98.68 -108.21
N GLN A 391 44.93 -98.71 -108.42
CA GLN A 391 44.25 -99.65 -109.33
C GLN A 391 44.69 -99.46 -110.79
N ASP A 392 44.83 -98.22 -111.26
CA ASP A 392 45.31 -97.94 -112.61
C ASP A 392 46.77 -98.37 -112.80
N LEU A 393 47.64 -98.09 -111.82
CA LEU A 393 49.04 -98.55 -111.83
C LEU A 393 49.13 -100.08 -111.77
N LEU A 394 48.26 -100.76 -111.03
CA LEU A 394 48.17 -102.23 -111.02
C LEU A 394 47.80 -102.77 -112.40
N ARG A 395 46.84 -102.13 -113.09
CA ARG A 395 46.48 -102.49 -114.48
C ARG A 395 47.63 -102.26 -115.45
N GLU A 396 48.34 -101.16 -115.32
CA GLU A 396 49.51 -100.84 -116.14
C GLU A 396 50.68 -101.81 -115.88
N LYS A 397 50.89 -102.19 -114.62
CA LYS A 397 51.85 -103.23 -114.23
C LYS A 397 51.50 -104.57 -114.88
N THR A 398 50.24 -105.02 -114.81
CA THR A 398 49.83 -106.27 -115.47
C THR A 398 50.00 -106.21 -116.99
N LYS A 399 49.71 -105.08 -117.61
CA LYS A 399 49.91 -104.88 -119.06
C LYS A 399 51.39 -104.90 -119.45
N SER A 400 52.23 -104.27 -118.64
CA SER A 400 53.69 -104.29 -118.83
C SER A 400 54.27 -105.69 -118.59
N GLU A 401 53.75 -106.45 -117.63
CA GLU A 401 54.13 -107.86 -117.41
C GLU A 401 53.72 -108.75 -118.60
N GLU A 402 52.56 -108.51 -119.22
CA GLU A 402 52.15 -109.17 -120.47
C GLU A 402 53.08 -108.79 -121.63
N GLU A 403 53.41 -107.51 -121.80
CA GLU A 403 54.36 -107.06 -122.84
C GLU A 403 55.77 -107.62 -122.64
N ILE A 404 56.26 -107.70 -121.40
CA ILE A 404 57.54 -108.34 -121.05
C ILE A 404 57.51 -109.83 -121.39
N ASN A 405 56.40 -110.53 -121.12
CA ASN A 405 56.26 -111.94 -121.47
C ASN A 405 56.26 -112.16 -122.98
N ASP A 406 55.57 -111.30 -123.74
CA ASP A 406 55.57 -111.35 -125.21
C ASP A 406 56.95 -111.00 -125.80
N LEU A 407 57.64 -110.00 -125.24
CA LEU A 407 59.01 -109.67 -125.62
C LEU A 407 59.98 -110.81 -125.29
N ASN A 408 59.85 -111.45 -124.14
CA ASN A 408 60.65 -112.63 -123.79
C ASN A 408 60.40 -113.82 -124.72
N LYS A 409 59.16 -113.98 -125.19
CA LYS A 409 58.82 -114.99 -126.21
C LYS A 409 59.50 -114.66 -127.54
N LYS A 410 59.45 -113.38 -127.97
CA LYS A 410 60.18 -112.89 -129.14
C LYS A 410 61.70 -113.05 -129.02
N ILE A 411 62.27 -112.82 -127.84
CA ILE A 411 63.71 -113.01 -127.59
C ILE A 411 64.08 -114.49 -127.76
N ARG A 412 63.28 -115.42 -127.23
CA ARG A 412 63.53 -116.86 -127.46
C ARG A 412 63.45 -117.25 -128.92
N ASP A 413 62.44 -116.75 -129.64
CA ASP A 413 62.27 -117.03 -131.07
C ASP A 413 63.44 -116.45 -131.90
N LEU A 414 63.92 -115.26 -131.53
CA LEU A 414 65.11 -114.63 -132.13
C LEU A 414 66.41 -115.35 -131.76
N GLN A 415 66.55 -115.87 -130.54
CA GLN A 415 67.71 -116.68 -130.14
C GLN A 415 67.74 -118.00 -130.92
N THR A 416 66.60 -118.66 -131.11
CA THR A 416 66.51 -119.90 -131.89
C THR A 416 66.89 -119.66 -133.36
N THR A 417 66.43 -118.55 -133.95
CA THR A 417 66.81 -118.18 -135.33
C THR A 417 68.25 -117.69 -135.46
N LEU A 418 68.81 -117.05 -134.43
CA LEU A 418 70.23 -116.71 -134.39
C LEU A 418 71.11 -117.97 -134.31
N GLU A 419 70.77 -118.94 -133.47
CA GLU A 419 71.47 -120.23 -133.38
C GLU A 419 71.43 -120.99 -134.71
N GLU A 420 70.30 -121.00 -135.42
CA GLU A 420 70.21 -121.56 -136.78
C GLU A 420 71.08 -120.81 -137.79
N LYS A 421 71.13 -119.47 -137.72
CA LYS A 421 71.97 -118.66 -138.60
C LYS A 421 73.46 -118.83 -138.31
N GLU A 422 73.87 -118.93 -137.05
CA GLU A 422 75.26 -119.23 -136.66
C GLU A 422 75.70 -120.63 -137.12
N LYS A 423 74.78 -121.60 -137.11
CA LYS A 423 75.03 -122.94 -137.68
C LYS A 423 75.23 -122.89 -139.20
N THR A 424 74.43 -122.10 -139.91
CA THR A 424 74.65 -121.88 -141.36
C THR A 424 75.92 -121.08 -141.65
N LEU A 425 76.30 -120.14 -140.77
CA LEU A 425 77.51 -119.33 -140.93
C LEU A 425 78.77 -120.19 -140.76
N THR A 426 78.80 -121.07 -139.77
CA THR A 426 79.93 -122.00 -139.53
C THR A 426 80.12 -123.05 -140.64
N GLU A 427 79.05 -123.45 -141.35
CA GLU A 427 79.15 -124.30 -142.54
C GLU A 427 79.69 -123.52 -143.75
N VAL A 428 79.27 -122.27 -143.95
CA VAL A 428 79.77 -121.40 -145.02
C VAL A 428 81.25 -121.04 -144.82
N THR A 429 81.68 -120.76 -143.59
CA THR A 429 83.10 -120.47 -143.29
C THR A 429 84.01 -121.67 -143.58
N LYS A 430 83.53 -122.90 -143.31
CA LYS A 430 84.26 -124.13 -143.69
C LYS A 430 84.34 -124.35 -145.20
N MET A 431 83.28 -124.02 -145.94
CA MET A 431 83.33 -124.05 -147.42
C MET A 431 84.29 -123.00 -147.97
N GLN A 432 84.37 -121.83 -147.34
CA GLN A 432 85.24 -120.73 -147.78
C GLN A 432 86.74 -121.05 -147.59
N ASP A 433 87.11 -121.69 -146.47
CA ASP A 433 88.49 -122.17 -146.23
C ASP A 433 88.96 -123.26 -147.22
N VAL A 434 88.04 -124.10 -147.70
CA VAL A 434 88.33 -125.12 -148.73
C VAL A 434 88.53 -124.45 -150.10
N ILE A 435 87.70 -123.46 -150.43
CA ILE A 435 87.80 -122.71 -151.70
C ILE A 435 89.08 -121.87 -151.75
N GLU A 436 89.53 -121.27 -150.63
CA GLU A 436 90.79 -120.50 -150.62
C GLU A 436 92.04 -121.38 -150.73
N LYS A 437 92.03 -122.59 -150.13
CA LYS A 437 93.13 -123.56 -150.33
C LYS A 437 93.22 -124.04 -151.77
N ASP A 438 92.09 -124.33 -152.41
CA ASP A 438 92.07 -124.75 -153.81
C ASP A 438 92.50 -123.61 -154.76
N ARG A 439 92.12 -122.35 -154.46
CA ARG A 439 92.55 -121.17 -155.20
C ARG A 439 94.07 -120.99 -155.15
N ASP A 440 94.67 -121.07 -153.96
CA ASP A 440 96.09 -120.81 -153.78
C ASP A 440 96.96 -121.92 -154.40
N ALA A 441 96.50 -123.19 -154.35
CA ALA A 441 97.14 -124.30 -155.05
C ALA A 441 97.09 -124.14 -156.59
N LEU A 442 95.95 -123.73 -157.15
CA LEU A 442 95.79 -123.47 -158.58
C LEU A 442 96.60 -122.26 -159.06
N GLN A 443 96.74 -121.23 -158.23
CA GLN A 443 97.54 -120.03 -158.50
C GLN A 443 99.03 -120.37 -158.62
N GLU A 444 99.54 -121.24 -157.73
CA GLU A 444 100.94 -121.68 -157.71
C GLU A 444 101.26 -122.62 -158.90
N GLU A 445 100.31 -123.47 -159.30
CA GLU A 445 100.41 -124.33 -160.48
C GLU A 445 100.42 -123.51 -161.78
N ARG A 446 99.56 -122.48 -161.88
CA ARG A 446 99.53 -121.55 -163.02
C ARG A 446 100.87 -120.82 -163.19
N ASP A 447 101.45 -120.32 -162.12
CA ASP A 447 102.69 -119.52 -162.20
C ASP A 447 103.91 -120.36 -162.55
N LYS A 448 103.97 -121.63 -162.09
CA LYS A 448 104.94 -122.61 -162.60
C LYS A 448 104.78 -122.87 -164.09
N THR A 449 103.54 -123.01 -164.56
CA THR A 449 103.24 -123.31 -165.96
C THR A 449 103.57 -122.12 -166.87
N LEU A 450 103.35 -120.89 -166.43
CA LEU A 450 103.72 -119.66 -167.15
C LEU A 450 105.24 -119.51 -167.32
N VAL A 451 106.02 -119.78 -166.27
CA VAL A 451 107.49 -119.74 -166.35
C VAL A 451 108.03 -120.83 -167.29
N GLN A 452 107.41 -122.02 -167.30
CA GLN A 452 107.77 -123.08 -168.26
C GLN A 452 107.40 -122.71 -169.70
N LEU A 453 106.24 -122.08 -169.92
CA LEU A 453 105.80 -121.63 -171.24
C LEU A 453 106.72 -120.55 -171.81
N GLU A 454 107.19 -119.61 -170.99
CA GLU A 454 108.05 -118.52 -171.43
C GLU A 454 109.47 -119.01 -171.78
N ASN A 455 109.97 -120.03 -171.08
CA ASN A 455 111.22 -120.69 -171.41
C ASN A 455 111.12 -121.51 -172.70
N LEU A 456 110.05 -122.29 -172.87
CA LEU A 456 109.79 -123.04 -174.11
C LEU A 456 109.60 -122.09 -175.31
N ARG A 457 109.01 -120.92 -175.11
CA ARG A 457 108.81 -119.93 -176.18
C ARG A 457 110.13 -119.33 -176.67
N LYS A 458 111.10 -119.10 -175.78
CA LYS A 458 112.46 -118.68 -176.17
C LYS A 458 113.22 -119.78 -176.90
N GLU A 459 113.07 -121.02 -176.45
CA GLU A 459 113.72 -122.19 -177.06
C GLU A 459 113.19 -122.47 -178.49
N VAL A 460 111.90 -122.24 -178.72
CA VAL A 460 111.27 -122.37 -180.05
C VAL A 460 111.71 -121.26 -181.02
N GLU A 461 111.90 -120.03 -180.55
CA GLU A 461 112.44 -118.93 -181.37
C GLU A 461 113.89 -119.19 -181.79
N GLU A 462 114.74 -119.70 -180.89
CA GLU A 462 116.12 -120.08 -181.23
C GLU A 462 116.21 -121.27 -182.19
N LEU A 463 115.36 -122.29 -182.02
CA LEU A 463 115.32 -123.45 -182.93
C LEU A 463 114.76 -123.09 -184.32
N LYS A 464 113.84 -122.13 -184.41
CA LYS A 464 113.36 -121.62 -185.72
C LYS A 464 114.46 -120.90 -186.49
N ALA A 465 115.25 -120.06 -185.82
CA ALA A 465 116.38 -119.38 -186.43
C ALA A 465 117.45 -120.37 -186.94
N GLN A 466 117.67 -121.47 -186.22
CA GLN A 466 118.59 -122.54 -186.65
C GLN A 466 118.03 -123.39 -187.81
N ALA A 467 116.73 -123.63 -187.86
CA ALA A 467 116.08 -124.39 -188.93
C ALA A 467 116.12 -123.65 -190.27
N GLU A 468 115.90 -122.33 -190.28
CA GLU A 468 115.98 -121.51 -191.49
C GLU A 468 117.42 -121.42 -192.04
N GLN A 469 118.44 -121.46 -191.18
CA GLN A 469 119.84 -121.57 -191.60
C GLN A 469 120.18 -122.92 -192.25
N LYS A 470 119.60 -124.04 -191.77
CA LYS A 470 119.85 -125.36 -192.35
C LYS A 470 119.09 -125.61 -193.64
N ASP A 471 117.87 -125.11 -193.79
CA ASP A 471 117.07 -125.31 -195.00
C ASP A 471 117.66 -124.54 -196.21
N THR A 472 118.28 -123.39 -195.97
CA THR A 472 119.05 -122.67 -197.00
C THR A 472 120.31 -123.41 -197.43
N LEU A 473 120.95 -124.18 -196.54
CA LEU A 473 122.11 -125.01 -196.88
C LEU A 473 121.73 -126.20 -197.78
N VAL A 474 120.62 -126.87 -197.46
CA VAL A 474 120.13 -128.05 -198.21
C VAL A 474 119.68 -127.67 -199.62
N LYS A 475 118.97 -126.54 -199.80
CA LYS A 475 118.58 -126.04 -201.12
C LYS A 475 119.75 -125.74 -202.06
N ASN A 476 120.91 -125.37 -201.52
CA ASN A 476 122.11 -125.11 -202.31
C ASN A 476 122.85 -126.41 -202.71
N LEU A 477 122.84 -127.45 -201.87
CA LEU A 477 123.41 -128.76 -202.22
C LEU A 477 122.60 -129.49 -203.31
N THR A 478 121.26 -129.48 -203.22
CA THR A 478 120.40 -130.21 -204.16
C THR A 478 120.47 -129.66 -205.60
N LYS A 479 120.62 -128.33 -205.77
CA LYS A 479 120.80 -127.71 -207.10
C LYS A 479 122.12 -128.08 -207.78
N SER A 480 123.17 -128.39 -207.01
CA SER A 480 124.48 -128.72 -207.58
C SER A 480 124.58 -130.17 -208.10
N LEU A 481 123.73 -131.08 -207.62
CA LEU A 481 123.75 -132.50 -208.01
C LEU A 481 122.95 -132.80 -209.29
N GLN A 482 122.00 -131.95 -209.69
CA GLN A 482 121.14 -132.15 -210.88
C GLN A 482 121.81 -131.82 -212.24
N SER A 483 122.99 -131.20 -212.24
CA SER A 483 123.78 -130.96 -213.45
C SER A 483 124.52 -132.21 -213.96
N ILE A 484 124.59 -133.27 -213.15
CA ILE A 484 125.26 -134.54 -213.51
C ILE A 484 124.28 -135.46 -214.25
N PRO A 485 124.59 -135.90 -215.49
CA PRO A 485 123.71 -136.78 -216.26
C PRO A 485 123.30 -138.08 -215.53
N LYS A 486 124.20 -138.63 -214.70
CA LYS A 486 123.98 -139.84 -213.88
C LYS A 486 122.88 -139.68 -212.81
N PHE A 487 122.88 -138.59 -212.05
CA PHE A 487 121.90 -138.36 -210.97
C PHE A 487 120.48 -138.08 -211.51
N ARG A 488 120.36 -137.50 -212.72
CA ARG A 488 119.07 -137.19 -213.38
C ARG A 488 118.37 -138.44 -213.90
N LEU A 489 119.15 -139.36 -214.46
CA LEU A 489 118.66 -140.67 -214.84
C LEU A 489 118.19 -141.47 -213.60
N PHE A 490 118.94 -141.44 -212.48
CA PHE A 490 118.57 -142.12 -211.21
C PHE A 490 117.22 -141.63 -210.63
N LEU A 491 116.99 -140.31 -210.52
CA LEU A 491 115.71 -139.78 -210.05
C LEU A 491 114.55 -140.14 -210.99
N ALA A 492 114.73 -140.05 -212.31
CA ALA A 492 113.69 -140.42 -213.28
C ALA A 492 113.29 -141.90 -213.17
N ILE A 493 114.23 -142.78 -212.82
CA ILE A 493 113.93 -144.19 -212.53
C ILE A 493 113.25 -144.33 -211.14
N GLN A 494 113.70 -143.60 -210.11
CA GLN A 494 113.17 -143.66 -208.74
C GLN A 494 111.70 -143.19 -208.63
N ASP A 495 111.29 -142.18 -209.41
CA ASP A 495 109.94 -141.58 -209.38
C ASP A 495 108.86 -142.44 -210.04
N ILE A 496 109.18 -143.15 -211.11
CA ILE A 496 108.16 -143.85 -211.93
C ILE A 496 107.64 -145.11 -211.22
N GLY A 497 108.51 -145.83 -210.51
CA GLY A 497 108.11 -147.02 -209.76
C GLY A 497 107.85 -148.31 -210.57
N GLY A 498 108.20 -148.40 -211.86
CA GLY A 498 108.01 -149.61 -212.70
C GLY A 498 108.99 -149.79 -213.87
N ASP A 499 108.94 -150.94 -214.58
CA ASP A 499 109.81 -151.26 -215.73
C ASP A 499 109.58 -150.31 -216.92
N ILE A 500 110.65 -149.67 -217.41
CA ILE A 500 110.60 -148.78 -218.58
C ILE A 500 111.65 -149.17 -219.62
N SER A 501 111.36 -148.96 -220.89
CA SER A 501 112.30 -149.27 -221.96
C SER A 501 113.37 -148.18 -222.11
N ILE A 502 114.54 -148.53 -222.66
CA ILE A 502 115.64 -147.56 -222.90
C ILE A 502 115.21 -146.39 -223.80
N ASN A 503 114.40 -146.62 -224.83
CA ASN A 503 113.96 -145.58 -225.75
C ASN A 503 113.00 -144.57 -225.10
N ASP A 504 112.16 -145.04 -224.17
CA ASP A 504 111.25 -144.17 -223.42
C ASP A 504 112.02 -143.39 -222.35
N LEU A 505 112.95 -144.04 -221.64
CA LEU A 505 113.83 -143.39 -220.67
C LEU A 505 114.65 -142.28 -221.33
N ALA A 506 115.23 -142.53 -222.52
CA ALA A 506 115.99 -141.54 -223.30
C ALA A 506 115.17 -140.29 -223.67
N LYS A 507 113.86 -140.42 -223.91
CA LYS A 507 112.93 -139.28 -224.11
C LYS A 507 112.72 -138.46 -222.84
N ILE A 508 112.59 -139.10 -221.67
CA ILE A 508 112.32 -138.40 -220.40
C ILE A 508 113.52 -137.53 -219.99
N VAL A 509 114.75 -138.05 -220.14
CA VAL A 509 115.98 -137.31 -219.78
C VAL A 509 116.61 -136.48 -220.92
N GLY A 510 116.29 -136.72 -222.20
CA GLY A 510 116.73 -135.89 -223.33
C GLY A 510 118.15 -136.15 -223.87
N GLN A 511 118.57 -137.41 -223.98
CA GLN A 511 119.89 -137.87 -224.47
C GLN A 511 119.73 -138.94 -225.57
N SER A 512 120.80 -139.28 -226.29
CA SER A 512 120.74 -140.36 -227.30
C SER A 512 120.66 -141.76 -226.64
N PRO A 513 120.10 -142.77 -227.33
CA PRO A 513 120.02 -144.15 -226.81
C PRO A 513 121.37 -144.71 -226.32
N ASP A 514 122.50 -144.39 -226.97
CA ASP A 514 123.82 -144.94 -226.64
C ASP A 514 124.42 -144.35 -225.34
N ILE A 515 124.24 -143.04 -225.11
CA ILE A 515 124.70 -142.36 -223.88
C ILE A 515 123.87 -142.82 -222.68
N VAL A 516 122.56 -143.01 -222.89
CA VAL A 516 121.65 -143.58 -221.88
C VAL A 516 122.05 -145.00 -221.54
N GLU A 517 122.29 -145.85 -222.54
CA GLU A 517 122.73 -147.23 -222.33
C GLU A 517 124.10 -147.30 -221.60
N HIS A 518 125.01 -146.33 -221.80
CA HIS A 518 126.28 -146.23 -221.05
C HIS A 518 126.07 -145.83 -219.57
N ILE A 519 125.30 -144.77 -219.30
CA ILE A 519 124.97 -144.30 -217.94
C ILE A 519 124.15 -145.36 -217.17
N VAL A 520 123.26 -146.11 -217.84
CA VAL A 520 122.49 -147.24 -217.25
C VAL A 520 123.42 -148.35 -216.78
N ASN A 521 124.39 -148.76 -217.58
CA ASN A 521 125.36 -149.76 -217.14
C ASN A 521 126.22 -149.25 -215.95
N ASP A 522 126.56 -147.96 -215.90
CA ASP A 522 127.29 -147.32 -214.79
C ASP A 522 126.47 -147.17 -213.49
N LEU A 523 125.16 -146.93 -213.57
CA LEU A 523 124.23 -146.96 -212.41
C LEU A 523 123.92 -148.40 -211.96
N LYS A 524 123.82 -149.34 -212.91
CA LYS A 524 123.69 -150.78 -212.63
C LYS A 524 124.91 -151.29 -211.84
N LYS A 525 126.13 -150.86 -212.19
CA LYS A 525 127.35 -151.19 -211.45
C LYS A 525 127.36 -150.70 -210.01
N ASP A 526 126.95 -149.45 -209.77
CA ASP A 526 126.85 -148.87 -208.41
C ASP A 526 125.72 -149.50 -207.57
N GLY A 527 124.92 -150.41 -208.13
CA GLY A 527 123.88 -151.13 -207.41
C GLY A 527 122.56 -150.36 -207.27
N LEU A 528 122.31 -149.35 -208.10
CA LEU A 528 121.15 -148.45 -207.93
C LEU A 528 119.89 -148.84 -208.75
N VAL A 529 120.02 -149.54 -209.89
CA VAL A 529 118.90 -149.90 -210.79
C VAL A 529 119.03 -151.32 -211.36
N LYS A 530 117.91 -152.03 -211.56
CA LYS A 530 117.78 -153.40 -212.11
C LYS A 530 117.43 -153.34 -213.60
N VAL A 531 118.01 -154.23 -214.41
CA VAL A 531 117.86 -154.24 -215.88
C VAL A 531 117.44 -155.64 -216.33
N ASN A 532 116.27 -155.76 -216.95
CA ASN A 532 115.65 -157.02 -217.40
C ASN A 532 115.37 -156.98 -218.91
N LYS A 533 115.33 -158.13 -219.58
CA LYS A 533 115.07 -158.22 -221.03
C LYS A 533 113.78 -159.02 -221.28
N LYS A 534 112.87 -158.52 -222.12
CA LYS A 534 111.60 -159.15 -222.56
C LYS A 534 111.59 -159.24 -224.10
N GLU A 535 111.22 -160.39 -224.71
CA GLU A 535 110.88 -160.52 -226.16
C GLU A 535 111.76 -159.74 -227.18
N ASN A 536 113.09 -159.67 -227.02
CA ASN A 536 114.02 -158.87 -227.84
C ASN A 536 114.09 -157.34 -227.56
N LYS A 537 113.65 -156.85 -226.38
CA LYS A 537 113.78 -155.45 -225.88
C LYS A 537 114.32 -155.38 -224.43
N LEU A 538 115.11 -154.35 -224.09
CA LEU A 538 115.74 -154.11 -222.78
C LEU A 538 114.95 -153.07 -221.95
N PHE A 539 114.77 -153.37 -220.67
CA PHE A 539 114.03 -152.59 -219.69
C PHE A 539 114.87 -152.30 -218.45
N VAL A 540 114.65 -151.14 -217.83
CA VAL A 540 115.30 -150.67 -216.61
C VAL A 540 114.24 -150.39 -215.54
N SER A 541 114.55 -150.66 -214.28
CA SER A 541 113.71 -150.40 -213.10
C SER A 541 114.55 -150.20 -211.84
N LYS A 542 113.89 -149.82 -210.74
CA LYS A 542 114.49 -149.69 -209.40
C LYS A 542 114.86 -151.06 -208.79
N VAL A 543 115.86 -151.08 -207.89
CA VAL A 543 116.17 -152.24 -207.00
C VAL A 543 115.06 -152.54 -206.01
#